data_AF-W0I0J4-F1
#
_entry.id   AF-W0I0J4-F1
#
_cell.length_a   1.000
_cell.length_b   1.000
_cell.length_c   1.000
_cell.angle_alpha   90.00
_cell.angle_beta   90.00
_cell.angle_gamma   90.00
#
_symmetry.space_group_name_H-M   'P 1'
#
loop_
_entity.id
_entity.type
_entity.pdbx_description
1 polymer ?
#
loop_
_entity_poly.entity_id
_entity_poly.type
_entity_poly.pdbx_seq_one_letter_code
_entity_poly.pdbx_strand_id
1 'polypeptide(L)'
;MEELLIPKERYDSLIFIGMYRDGTIEFIKVYGEDREKTLDILNLFLNEKNLHPADFVLVDEGFEDVRDKRIISTRTEEELSAYLARLGLKLLSNGILYLEGKDKIYQITAVSKELLKKIKRQKDNQEKPEATEIEPHIDVKSITDEVPEEFIDSIMLLELREDAIIINEAEVDLANILKKCIKGRVKIPRYLEVHDNIIQIFDEEIHEKITSQVEWVLVKTPVICWDYYVDSTEEFEFKKVEDKVYSAPLFLKAYHGYLILSEPPVELVKKLKRIKHRGYVKFPIGVKQYKIPVNFTLIVETKEADKYKGLEFPVRIKFPIFDEEMLKKFFLKEFGIECSTSILKQLSGEYRTMKALKNLKRLVEKLKLRNPERETSELLKTALVIMIGEDHESY
;
A
#
# COMPACT_ATOMS: atom_id res chain seq x y z
N MET A 1 -29.71 -21.38 41.53
CA MET A 1 -28.87 -21.14 40.34
C MET A 1 -28.33 -19.71 40.40
N GLU A 2 -27.43 -19.44 41.36
CA GLU A 2 -26.77 -18.13 41.58
C GLU A 2 -25.26 -18.19 41.25
N GLU A 3 -24.80 -19.28 40.60
CA GLU A 3 -23.39 -19.68 40.58
C GLU A 3 -22.54 -19.11 39.43
N LEU A 4 -23.15 -18.60 38.36
CA LEU A 4 -22.40 -18.14 37.18
C LEU A 4 -21.72 -16.79 37.38
N LEU A 5 -22.10 -16.04 38.41
CA LEU A 5 -21.64 -14.66 38.64
C LEU A 5 -20.72 -14.50 39.85
N ILE A 6 -20.60 -15.52 40.70
CA ILE A 6 -19.72 -15.49 41.85
C ILE A 6 -18.28 -15.65 41.35
N PRO A 7 -17.37 -14.70 41.65
CA PRO A 7 -15.95 -14.84 41.37
C PRO A 7 -15.39 -16.09 42.07
N LYS A 8 -15.02 -17.10 41.28
CA LYS A 8 -14.40 -18.35 41.76
C LYS A 8 -13.37 -18.86 40.77
N GLU A 9 -12.57 -19.82 41.21
CA GLU A 9 -11.72 -20.60 40.30
C GLU A 9 -12.62 -21.51 39.45
N ARG A 10 -12.34 -21.55 38.15
CA ARG A 10 -13.15 -22.25 37.13
C ARG A 10 -12.25 -23.06 36.20
N TYR A 11 -12.82 -24.12 35.65
CA TYR A 11 -12.13 -25.07 34.76
C TYR A 11 -12.91 -25.33 33.46
N ASP A 12 -14.18 -24.94 33.46
CA ASP A 12 -15.17 -25.19 32.44
C ASP A 12 -15.44 -23.95 31.59
N SER A 13 -15.60 -22.79 32.23
CA SER A 13 -16.06 -21.57 31.57
C SER A 13 -15.64 -20.30 32.29
N LEU A 14 -15.62 -19.19 31.55
CA LEU A 14 -15.37 -17.86 32.09
C LEU A 14 -16.20 -16.82 31.36
N ILE A 15 -16.74 -15.85 32.09
CA ILE A 15 -17.45 -14.71 31.54
C ILE A 15 -16.70 -13.45 31.90
N PHE A 16 -16.36 -12.68 30.88
CA PHE A 16 -15.93 -11.29 30.96
C PHE A 16 -17.07 -10.36 30.61
N ILE A 17 -17.20 -9.28 31.37
CA ILE A 17 -18.20 -8.24 31.13
C ILE A 17 -17.50 -6.88 31.12
N GLY A 18 -17.82 -6.07 30.12
CA GLY A 18 -17.43 -4.66 30.07
C GLY A 18 -18.65 -3.80 30.41
N MET A 19 -18.56 -3.03 31.49
CA MET A 19 -19.66 -2.18 31.95
C MET A 19 -19.23 -0.77 32.30
N TYR A 20 -20.14 0.19 32.16
CA TYR A 20 -19.95 1.55 32.66
C TYR A 20 -20.06 1.62 34.19
N ARG A 21 -19.69 2.76 34.77
CA ARG A 21 -19.81 3.00 36.21
C ARG A 21 -21.24 2.98 36.73
N ASP A 22 -22.22 3.22 35.86
CA ASP A 22 -23.65 3.16 36.18
C ASP A 22 -24.22 1.72 36.17
N GLY A 23 -23.39 0.72 35.85
CA GLY A 23 -23.78 -0.69 35.80
C GLY A 23 -24.26 -1.19 34.44
N THR A 24 -24.32 -0.33 33.43
CA THR A 24 -24.76 -0.71 32.08
C THR A 24 -23.75 -1.64 31.41
N ILE A 25 -24.18 -2.85 31.04
CA ILE A 25 -23.35 -3.87 30.38
C ILE A 25 -23.40 -3.68 28.87
N GLU A 26 -22.24 -3.56 28.25
CA GLU A 26 -22.09 -3.17 26.84
C GLU A 26 -21.22 -4.17 26.05
N PHE A 27 -20.45 -5.00 26.77
CA PHE A 27 -19.55 -6.01 26.22
C PHE A 27 -19.66 -7.29 27.07
N ILE A 28 -19.71 -8.44 26.40
CA ILE A 28 -19.71 -9.76 27.03
C ILE A 28 -18.78 -10.66 26.22
N LYS A 29 -17.80 -11.30 26.87
CA LYS A 29 -16.98 -12.35 26.24
C LYS A 29 -17.07 -13.61 27.09
N VAL A 30 -17.41 -14.72 26.48
CA VAL A 30 -17.56 -16.02 27.15
C VAL A 30 -16.52 -16.97 26.59
N TYR A 31 -15.81 -17.64 27.48
CA TYR A 31 -14.94 -18.76 27.17
C TYR A 31 -15.59 -20.06 27.61
N GLY A 32 -15.46 -21.10 26.79
CA GLY A 32 -15.96 -22.44 27.08
C GLY A 32 -15.27 -23.51 26.25
N GLU A 33 -15.65 -24.76 26.50
CA GLU A 33 -15.04 -25.92 25.84
C GLU A 33 -15.40 -26.01 24.34
N ASP A 34 -16.66 -25.74 24.02
CA ASP A 34 -17.21 -25.86 22.67
C ASP A 34 -18.28 -24.79 22.42
N ARG A 35 -18.71 -24.66 21.15
CA ARG A 35 -19.64 -23.63 20.72
C ARG A 35 -21.00 -23.70 21.43
N GLU A 36 -21.54 -24.90 21.59
CA GLU A 36 -22.88 -25.11 22.14
C GLU A 36 -22.92 -24.69 23.60
N LYS A 37 -21.98 -25.20 24.41
CA LYS A 37 -21.85 -24.82 25.82
C LYS A 37 -21.58 -23.33 26.00
N THR A 38 -20.73 -22.74 25.17
CA THR A 38 -20.38 -21.31 25.26
C THR A 38 -21.58 -20.43 24.95
N LEU A 39 -22.41 -20.82 23.97
CA LEU A 39 -23.63 -20.10 23.61
C LEU A 39 -24.71 -20.23 24.69
N ASP A 40 -24.86 -21.42 25.28
CA ASP A 40 -25.77 -21.65 26.39
C ASP A 40 -25.42 -20.79 27.60
N ILE A 41 -24.12 -20.68 27.93
CA ILE A 41 -23.62 -19.82 29.00
C ILE A 41 -23.92 -18.35 28.70
N LEU A 42 -23.72 -17.89 27.47
CA LEU A 42 -24.05 -16.52 27.06
C LEU A 42 -25.55 -16.24 27.22
N ASN A 43 -26.42 -17.15 26.76
CA ASN A 43 -27.87 -17.00 26.85
C ASN A 43 -28.34 -16.99 28.31
N LEU A 44 -27.79 -17.87 29.13
CA LEU A 44 -28.08 -17.94 30.56
C LEU A 44 -27.67 -16.64 31.27
N PHE A 45 -26.50 -16.10 30.94
CA PHE A 45 -26.04 -14.81 31.47
C PHE A 45 -26.96 -13.65 31.07
N LEU A 46 -27.36 -13.58 29.79
CA LEU A 46 -28.28 -12.54 29.30
C LEU A 46 -29.61 -12.60 30.06
N ASN A 47 -30.16 -13.80 30.24
CA ASN A 47 -31.39 -14.02 31.00
C ASN A 47 -31.24 -13.60 32.49
N GLU A 48 -30.17 -14.02 33.16
CA GLU A 48 -29.91 -13.66 34.57
C GLU A 48 -29.75 -12.14 34.78
N LYS A 49 -29.22 -11.42 33.78
CA LYS A 49 -29.05 -9.97 33.81
C LYS A 49 -30.22 -9.19 33.23
N ASN A 50 -31.32 -9.86 32.86
CA ASN A 50 -32.47 -9.25 32.18
C ASN A 50 -32.06 -8.44 30.94
N LEU A 51 -31.06 -8.91 30.21
CA LEU A 51 -30.57 -8.32 28.96
C LEU A 51 -31.26 -9.00 27.78
N HIS A 52 -31.84 -8.22 26.88
CA HIS A 52 -32.51 -8.80 25.71
C HIS A 52 -31.47 -9.22 24.65
N PRO A 53 -31.45 -10.47 24.16
CA PRO A 53 -30.44 -10.94 23.21
C PRO A 53 -30.36 -10.10 21.92
N ALA A 54 -31.48 -9.57 21.44
CA ALA A 54 -31.54 -8.74 20.25
C ALA A 54 -30.81 -7.38 20.38
N ASP A 55 -30.47 -6.94 21.59
CA ASP A 55 -29.69 -5.71 21.81
C ASP A 55 -28.19 -5.91 21.67
N PHE A 56 -27.76 -7.18 21.61
CA PHE A 56 -26.37 -7.58 21.44
C PHE A 56 -26.14 -8.18 20.05
N VAL A 57 -24.94 -7.97 19.55
CA VAL A 57 -24.47 -8.48 18.27
C VAL A 57 -23.22 -9.31 18.54
N LEU A 58 -23.20 -10.54 18.00
CA LEU A 58 -22.01 -11.37 18.01
C LEU A 58 -20.98 -10.75 17.06
N VAL A 59 -19.81 -10.38 17.60
CA VAL A 59 -18.75 -9.72 16.84
C VAL A 59 -17.55 -10.63 16.60
N ASP A 60 -17.44 -11.71 17.37
CA ASP A 60 -16.36 -12.68 17.26
C ASP A 60 -16.81 -14.04 17.84
N GLU A 61 -16.49 -15.14 17.17
CA GLU A 61 -16.70 -16.51 17.65
C GLU A 61 -15.62 -17.43 17.07
N GLY A 62 -15.13 -18.39 17.85
CA GLY A 62 -14.14 -19.37 17.36
C GLY A 62 -13.22 -19.91 18.43
N PHE A 63 -12.23 -20.70 18.02
CA PHE A 63 -11.18 -21.19 18.92
C PHE A 63 -10.04 -20.17 19.02
N GLU A 64 -9.73 -19.75 20.25
CA GLU A 64 -8.54 -18.96 20.59
C GLU A 64 -7.37 -19.89 20.92
N ASP A 65 -6.18 -19.59 20.42
CA ASP A 65 -4.94 -20.30 20.75
C ASP A 65 -4.45 -19.86 22.13
N VAL A 66 -4.27 -20.84 23.03
CA VAL A 66 -3.92 -20.58 24.43
C VAL A 66 -2.72 -21.41 24.89
N ARG A 67 -1.91 -21.93 23.95
CA ARG A 67 -0.72 -22.76 24.24
C ARG A 67 0.27 -22.11 25.22
N ASP A 68 0.41 -20.78 25.14
CA ASP A 68 1.31 -20.02 26.00
C ASP A 68 0.64 -19.50 27.29
N LYS A 69 -0.65 -19.79 27.50
CA LYS A 69 -1.43 -19.33 28.65
C LYS A 69 -1.69 -20.48 29.62
N ARG A 70 -1.41 -20.26 30.90
CA ARG A 70 -1.79 -21.20 31.98
C ARG A 70 -3.19 -20.93 32.53
N ILE A 71 -3.59 -19.66 32.52
CA ILE A 71 -4.88 -19.18 33.04
C ILE A 71 -5.43 -18.06 32.16
N ILE A 72 -6.74 -17.85 32.21
CA ILE A 72 -7.43 -16.67 31.68
C ILE A 72 -8.09 -15.93 32.85
N SER A 73 -7.75 -14.64 33.01
CA SER A 73 -8.27 -13.74 34.04
C SER A 73 -8.21 -12.30 33.55
N THR A 74 -8.81 -11.36 34.29
CA THR A 74 -8.69 -9.93 33.98
C THR A 74 -7.24 -9.43 33.98
N ARG A 75 -6.32 -10.13 34.65
CA ARG A 75 -4.88 -9.82 34.66
C ARG A 75 -4.13 -10.37 33.46
N THR A 76 -4.57 -11.47 32.87
CA THR A 76 -3.92 -12.00 31.65
C THR A 76 -4.50 -11.36 30.39
N GLU A 77 -5.72 -10.83 30.49
CA GLU A 77 -6.40 -10.09 29.42
C GLU A 77 -6.17 -8.58 29.54
N GLU A 78 -4.90 -8.16 29.73
CA GLU A 78 -4.53 -6.75 29.91
C GLU A 78 -4.89 -5.90 28.68
N GLU A 79 -4.69 -6.42 27.48
CA GLU A 79 -5.02 -5.73 26.23
C GLU A 79 -6.52 -5.48 26.10
N LEU A 80 -7.34 -6.47 26.42
CA LEU A 80 -8.80 -6.34 26.43
C LEU A 80 -9.25 -5.33 27.50
N SER A 81 -8.66 -5.40 28.69
CA SER A 81 -8.92 -4.46 29.77
C SER A 81 -8.58 -3.02 29.36
N ALA A 82 -7.40 -2.81 28.76
CA ALA A 82 -6.95 -1.51 28.29
C ALA A 82 -7.82 -0.99 27.13
N TYR A 83 -8.25 -1.87 26.21
CA TYR A 83 -9.14 -1.50 25.12
C TYR A 83 -10.50 -1.03 25.63
N LEU A 84 -11.13 -1.80 26.53
CA LEU A 84 -12.43 -1.44 27.11
C LEU A 84 -12.34 -0.18 27.97
N ALA A 85 -11.23 0.02 28.70
CA ALA A 85 -11.02 1.22 29.49
C ALA A 85 -11.00 2.50 28.63
N ARG A 86 -10.44 2.45 27.41
CA ARG A 86 -10.49 3.58 26.44
C ARG A 86 -11.92 3.91 26.00
N LEU A 87 -12.82 2.92 26.01
CA LEU A 87 -14.25 3.10 25.72
C LEU A 87 -15.05 3.53 26.96
N GLY A 88 -14.39 3.75 28.10
CA GLY A 88 -15.03 4.08 29.37
C GLY A 88 -15.63 2.88 30.11
N LEU A 89 -15.37 1.66 29.63
CA LEU A 89 -15.87 0.42 30.22
C LEU A 89 -14.84 -0.19 31.16
N LYS A 90 -15.32 -0.71 32.30
CA LYS A 90 -14.53 -1.51 33.22
C LYS A 90 -14.71 -2.99 32.89
N LEU A 91 -13.60 -3.68 32.61
CA LEU A 91 -13.60 -5.14 32.47
C LEU A 91 -13.72 -5.79 33.84
N LEU A 92 -14.69 -6.68 33.98
CA LEU A 92 -14.90 -7.55 35.13
C LEU A 92 -14.99 -9.00 34.67
N SER A 93 -14.72 -9.93 35.57
CA SER A 93 -14.85 -11.36 35.31
C SER A 93 -15.56 -12.06 36.45
N ASN A 94 -16.22 -13.17 36.13
CA ASN A 94 -16.81 -14.09 37.10
C ASN A 94 -15.81 -15.11 37.68
N GLY A 95 -14.49 -14.95 37.45
CA GLY A 95 -13.50 -15.85 38.01
C GLY A 95 -12.11 -15.81 37.40
N ILE A 96 -11.38 -16.90 37.60
CA ILE A 96 -10.13 -17.24 36.92
C ILE A 96 -10.34 -18.60 36.29
N LEU A 97 -10.05 -18.71 34.99
CA LEU A 97 -10.15 -19.97 34.26
C LEU A 97 -8.78 -20.64 34.13
N TYR A 98 -8.64 -21.85 34.66
CA TYR A 98 -7.44 -22.66 34.50
C TYR A 98 -7.55 -23.48 33.22
N LEU A 99 -6.50 -23.44 32.39
CA LEU A 99 -6.51 -24.06 31.06
C LEU A 99 -5.96 -25.49 31.03
N GLU A 100 -5.34 -25.95 32.12
CA GLU A 100 -4.85 -27.33 32.31
C GLU A 100 -4.06 -27.92 31.12
N GLY A 101 -3.34 -27.09 30.37
CA GLY A 101 -2.54 -27.54 29.21
C GLY A 101 -3.34 -27.71 27.91
N LYS A 102 -4.56 -27.16 27.82
CA LYS A 102 -5.31 -27.06 26.56
C LYS A 102 -4.57 -26.14 25.58
N ASP A 103 -4.51 -26.56 24.32
CA ASP A 103 -3.93 -25.73 23.25
C ASP A 103 -4.91 -24.67 22.73
N LYS A 104 -6.21 -24.91 22.86
CA LYS A 104 -7.27 -24.06 22.31
C LYS A 104 -8.49 -24.02 23.23
N ILE A 105 -9.21 -22.91 23.20
CA ILE A 105 -10.48 -22.74 23.91
C ILE A 105 -11.49 -22.01 23.02
N TYR A 106 -12.78 -22.38 23.10
CA TYR A 106 -13.80 -21.70 22.32
C TYR A 106 -14.18 -20.38 23.01
N GLN A 107 -14.42 -19.34 22.22
CA GLN A 107 -14.86 -18.05 22.72
C GLN A 107 -15.97 -17.46 21.86
N ILE A 108 -16.86 -16.73 22.52
CA ILE A 108 -17.91 -15.93 21.90
C ILE A 108 -17.85 -14.52 22.50
N THR A 109 -17.79 -13.51 21.65
CA THR A 109 -17.85 -12.10 22.05
C THR A 109 -19.11 -11.44 21.51
N ALA A 110 -19.90 -10.87 22.42
CA ALA A 110 -21.12 -10.13 22.14
C ALA A 110 -20.97 -8.68 22.61
N VAL A 111 -21.39 -7.74 21.76
CA VAL A 111 -21.32 -6.30 22.03
C VAL A 111 -22.69 -5.69 21.80
N SER A 112 -23.11 -4.76 22.66
CA SER A 112 -24.39 -4.08 22.46
C SER A 112 -24.37 -3.27 21.16
N LYS A 113 -25.55 -3.08 20.56
CA LYS A 113 -25.73 -2.20 19.39
C LYS A 113 -25.28 -0.76 19.67
N GLU A 114 -25.39 -0.27 20.90
CA GLU A 114 -24.97 1.08 21.28
C GLU A 114 -23.45 1.20 21.37
N LEU A 115 -22.78 0.25 22.04
CA LEU A 115 -21.33 0.21 22.06
C LEU A 115 -20.77 0.00 20.64
N LEU A 116 -21.39 -0.85 19.83
CA LEU A 116 -20.98 -1.03 18.43
C LEU A 116 -21.10 0.27 17.63
N LYS A 117 -22.17 1.07 17.84
CA LYS A 117 -22.31 2.40 17.24
C LYS A 117 -21.26 3.38 17.78
N LYS A 118 -20.94 3.36 19.07
CA LYS A 118 -19.90 4.18 19.69
C LYS A 118 -18.51 3.82 19.17
N ILE A 119 -18.17 2.52 19.08
CA ILE A 119 -16.93 2.03 18.49
C ILE A 119 -16.83 2.43 17.02
N LYS A 120 -17.92 2.34 16.25
CA LYS A 120 -17.94 2.84 14.86
C LYS A 120 -17.70 4.35 14.79
N ARG A 121 -18.38 5.14 15.62
CA ARG A 121 -18.19 6.59 15.72
C ARG A 121 -16.81 7.00 16.25
N GLN A 122 -16.20 6.20 17.12
CA GLN A 122 -14.85 6.44 17.63
C GLN A 122 -13.78 5.93 16.66
N LYS A 123 -13.99 4.86 15.89
CA LYS A 123 -13.15 4.56 14.72
C LYS A 123 -13.26 5.65 13.65
N ASP A 124 -14.38 6.36 13.61
CA ASP A 124 -14.52 7.56 12.78
C ASP A 124 -13.82 8.81 13.36
N ASN A 125 -13.57 8.86 14.69
CA ASN A 125 -13.03 10.01 15.42
C ASN A 125 -11.64 9.80 16.08
N GLN A 126 -11.08 8.59 16.10
CA GLN A 126 -9.69 8.32 16.47
C GLN A 126 -8.82 8.63 15.26
N GLU A 127 -8.24 9.84 15.27
CA GLU A 127 -7.22 10.34 14.35
C GLU A 127 -7.28 9.72 12.94
N LYS A 128 -8.40 9.96 12.25
CA LYS A 128 -8.30 10.12 10.80
C LYS A 128 -7.29 11.24 10.62
N PRO A 129 -6.18 11.03 9.89
CA PRO A 129 -5.34 12.16 9.56
C PRO A 129 -6.29 13.12 8.85
N GLU A 130 -6.32 14.38 9.29
CA GLU A 130 -7.32 15.36 8.88
C GLU A 130 -7.76 15.09 7.44
N ALA A 131 -9.08 15.04 7.17
CA ALA A 131 -9.62 14.95 5.82
C ALA A 131 -9.34 16.25 5.01
N THR A 132 -8.22 16.89 5.33
CA THR A 132 -7.57 17.96 4.60
C THR A 132 -6.74 17.32 3.50
N GLU A 133 -6.91 17.86 2.32
CA GLU A 133 -6.01 17.58 1.22
C GLU A 133 -4.63 18.10 1.60
N ILE A 134 -3.62 17.31 1.31
CA ILE A 134 -2.23 17.73 1.40
C ILE A 134 -1.75 17.73 -0.04
N GLU A 135 -1.34 18.90 -0.53
CA GLU A 135 -0.89 18.99 -1.90
C GLU A 135 0.24 17.97 -2.16
N PRO A 136 0.25 17.36 -3.36
CA PRO A 136 1.33 16.51 -3.80
C PRO A 136 2.68 17.21 -3.65
N HIS A 137 3.61 16.54 -2.98
CA HIS A 137 4.99 17.00 -2.78
C HIS A 137 5.96 15.81 -2.84
N ILE A 138 7.22 16.10 -3.08
CA ILE A 138 8.31 15.14 -3.19
C ILE A 138 9.05 15.07 -1.86
N ASP A 139 8.99 13.91 -1.20
CA ASP A 139 9.79 13.59 -0.03
C ASP A 139 10.99 12.72 -0.43
N VAL A 140 12.10 13.37 -0.76
CA VAL A 140 13.36 12.67 -1.13
C VAL A 140 13.95 11.85 0.00
N LYS A 141 13.62 12.12 1.27
CA LYS A 141 14.12 11.32 2.40
C LYS A 141 13.54 9.91 2.44
N SER A 142 12.40 9.71 1.76
CA SER A 142 11.78 8.41 1.61
C SER A 142 12.35 7.57 0.45
N ILE A 143 13.23 8.17 -0.37
CA ILE A 143 13.98 7.45 -1.40
C ILE A 143 15.03 6.59 -0.69
N THR A 144 15.03 5.30 -1.01
CA THR A 144 16.00 4.34 -0.46
C THR A 144 17.33 4.44 -1.19
N ASP A 145 18.32 3.73 -0.66
CA ASP A 145 19.69 3.52 -1.16
C ASP A 145 19.88 3.13 -2.64
N GLU A 146 18.80 2.98 -3.40
CA GLU A 146 18.75 2.51 -4.78
C GLU A 146 18.94 3.61 -5.82
N VAL A 147 18.98 4.87 -5.41
CA VAL A 147 19.13 6.04 -6.30
C VAL A 147 20.45 6.74 -6.01
N PRO A 148 21.30 7.02 -7.01
CA PRO A 148 22.47 7.86 -6.83
C PRO A 148 22.07 9.21 -6.23
N GLU A 149 22.85 9.70 -5.26
CA GLU A 149 22.62 11.01 -4.63
C GLU A 149 22.55 12.12 -5.69
N GLU A 150 23.37 11.99 -6.73
CA GLU A 150 23.46 12.90 -7.87
C GLU A 150 22.13 13.02 -8.65
N PHE A 151 21.23 12.04 -8.55
CA PHE A 151 19.93 12.06 -9.23
C PHE A 151 18.80 12.60 -8.34
N ILE A 152 18.98 12.60 -7.01
CA ILE A 152 17.95 13.01 -6.05
C ILE A 152 17.55 14.47 -6.27
N ASP A 153 18.53 15.36 -6.47
CA ASP A 153 18.28 16.79 -6.73
C ASP A 153 17.46 17.00 -8.01
N SER A 154 17.65 16.15 -9.01
CA SER A 154 16.88 16.23 -10.25
C SER A 154 15.44 15.76 -10.06
N ILE A 155 15.17 14.81 -9.16
CA ILE A 155 13.81 14.36 -8.82
C ILE A 155 13.02 15.48 -8.14
N MET A 156 13.66 16.37 -7.38
CA MET A 156 13.01 17.53 -6.77
C MET A 156 12.38 18.48 -7.79
N LEU A 157 12.81 18.47 -9.06
CA LEU A 157 12.17 19.27 -10.11
C LEU A 157 10.71 18.85 -10.37
N LEU A 158 10.30 17.65 -9.96
CA LEU A 158 8.93 17.16 -10.07
C LEU A 158 7.97 17.82 -9.05
N GLU A 159 8.50 18.56 -8.06
CA GLU A 159 7.73 19.41 -7.15
C GLU A 159 6.97 20.52 -7.90
N LEU A 160 7.49 20.92 -9.07
CA LEU A 160 6.85 21.93 -9.93
C LEU A 160 5.50 21.45 -10.50
N ARG A 161 5.22 20.14 -10.49
CA ARG A 161 3.98 19.52 -11.02
C ARG A 161 3.70 19.86 -12.49
N GLU A 162 4.76 20.15 -13.23
CA GLU A 162 4.73 20.37 -14.67
C GLU A 162 4.96 19.06 -15.44
N ASP A 163 4.53 19.04 -16.71
CA ASP A 163 4.83 17.90 -17.59
C ASP A 163 6.35 17.69 -17.70
N ALA A 164 6.79 16.46 -17.47
CA ALA A 164 8.21 16.12 -17.47
C ALA A 164 8.54 15.00 -18.46
N ILE A 165 9.75 15.04 -18.99
CA ILE A 165 10.39 13.90 -19.64
C ILE A 165 11.66 13.54 -18.85
N ILE A 166 11.78 12.27 -18.49
CA ILE A 166 12.88 11.69 -17.75
C ILE A 166 13.63 10.75 -18.69
N ILE A 167 14.89 11.09 -18.96
CA ILE A 167 15.78 10.34 -19.82
C ILE A 167 16.55 9.35 -18.93
N ASN A 168 16.04 8.12 -18.81
CA ASN A 168 16.52 7.13 -17.84
C ASN A 168 17.53 6.15 -18.47
N GLU A 169 18.72 6.65 -18.84
CA GLU A 169 19.81 5.82 -19.36
C GLU A 169 20.39 4.89 -18.27
N ALA A 170 20.36 5.32 -17.01
CA ALA A 170 20.79 4.52 -15.85
C ALA A 170 19.88 3.32 -15.51
N GLU A 171 18.74 3.17 -16.17
CA GLU A 171 17.76 2.11 -15.89
C GLU A 171 17.36 2.01 -14.41
N VAL A 172 17.21 3.16 -13.77
CA VAL A 172 16.73 3.22 -12.39
C VAL A 172 15.24 2.87 -12.37
N ASP A 173 14.76 2.19 -11.34
CA ASP A 173 13.34 1.83 -11.20
C ASP A 173 12.48 3.04 -10.83
N LEU A 174 12.22 3.89 -11.82
CA LEU A 174 11.55 5.18 -11.65
C LEU A 174 10.14 5.00 -11.06
N ALA A 175 9.40 4.00 -11.51
CA ALA A 175 8.05 3.71 -11.03
C ALA A 175 8.03 3.51 -9.50
N ASN A 176 8.93 2.66 -8.98
CA ASN A 176 9.02 2.42 -7.55
C ASN A 176 9.55 3.63 -6.77
N ILE A 177 10.48 4.39 -7.34
CA ILE A 177 11.01 5.61 -6.70
C ILE A 177 9.91 6.66 -6.56
N LEU A 178 9.18 6.95 -7.63
CA LEU A 178 8.13 7.96 -7.63
C LEU A 178 6.97 7.58 -6.72
N LYS A 179 6.57 6.30 -6.67
CA LYS A 179 5.58 5.80 -5.69
C LYS A 179 6.06 5.97 -4.24
N LYS A 180 7.36 5.83 -3.99
CA LYS A 180 7.94 6.04 -2.66
C LYS A 180 8.02 7.53 -2.33
N CYS A 181 8.51 8.39 -3.22
CA CYS A 181 8.81 9.79 -2.90
C CYS A 181 7.65 10.76 -3.05
N ILE A 182 6.69 10.51 -3.96
CA ILE A 182 5.52 11.37 -4.09
C ILE A 182 4.58 11.10 -2.91
N LYS A 183 4.41 12.13 -2.09
CA LYS A 183 3.50 12.13 -0.94
C LYS A 183 2.35 13.10 -1.18
N GLY A 184 1.46 13.20 -0.20
CA GLY A 184 0.25 14.01 -0.29
C GLY A 184 -1.01 13.16 -0.35
N ARG A 185 -2.15 13.85 -0.35
CA ARG A 185 -3.49 13.28 -0.29
C ARG A 185 -4.43 14.19 -1.05
N VAL A 186 -5.19 13.64 -1.97
CA VAL A 186 -6.09 14.42 -2.83
C VAL A 186 -7.48 13.82 -2.80
N LYS A 187 -8.50 14.68 -2.89
CA LYS A 187 -9.88 14.25 -3.08
C LYS A 187 -10.10 14.00 -4.55
N ILE A 188 -10.53 12.78 -4.87
CA ILE A 188 -10.98 12.44 -6.22
C ILE A 188 -12.47 12.14 -6.19
N PRO A 189 -13.23 12.52 -7.23
CA PRO A 189 -14.62 12.10 -7.35
C PRO A 189 -14.69 10.57 -7.41
N ARG A 190 -15.72 9.97 -6.79
CA ARG A 190 -15.94 8.51 -6.94
C ARG A 190 -16.38 8.20 -8.37
N TYR A 191 -17.29 9.01 -8.87
CA TYR A 191 -17.83 8.97 -10.21
C TYR A 191 -18.10 10.38 -10.72
N LEU A 192 -18.18 10.53 -12.04
CA LEU A 192 -18.69 11.73 -12.69
C LEU A 192 -20.01 11.39 -13.38
N GLU A 193 -21.06 12.12 -13.04
CA GLU A 193 -22.35 12.03 -13.72
C GLU A 193 -22.33 12.94 -14.95
N VAL A 194 -22.48 12.33 -16.13
CA VAL A 194 -22.56 13.05 -17.40
C VAL A 194 -23.87 12.66 -18.09
N HIS A 195 -24.89 13.51 -17.90
CA HIS A 195 -26.26 13.21 -18.28
C HIS A 195 -26.75 11.94 -17.56
N ASP A 196 -27.15 10.91 -18.28
CA ASP A 196 -27.60 9.65 -17.68
C ASP A 196 -26.45 8.65 -17.45
N ASN A 197 -25.20 9.01 -17.79
CA ASN A 197 -24.07 8.10 -17.71
C ASN A 197 -23.21 8.38 -16.47
N ILE A 198 -22.68 7.32 -15.88
CA ILE A 198 -21.77 7.35 -14.75
C ILE A 198 -20.39 6.95 -15.25
N ILE A 199 -19.40 7.79 -15.00
CA ILE A 199 -18.00 7.51 -15.30
C ILE A 199 -17.28 7.28 -13.97
N GLN A 200 -16.88 6.04 -13.72
CA GLN A 200 -16.16 5.63 -12.51
C GLN A 200 -14.71 6.13 -12.58
N ILE A 201 -14.34 6.98 -11.62
CA ILE A 201 -12.98 7.54 -11.50
C ILE A 201 -12.21 6.79 -10.42
N PHE A 202 -12.80 6.62 -9.23
CA PHE A 202 -12.18 5.85 -8.16
C PHE A 202 -12.19 4.35 -8.47
N ASP A 203 -11.03 3.73 -8.24
CA ASP A 203 -10.74 2.34 -8.55
C ASP A 203 -9.84 1.80 -7.43
N GLU A 204 -10.29 0.76 -6.73
CA GLU A 204 -9.57 0.21 -5.57
C GLU A 204 -8.29 -0.53 -5.95
N GLU A 205 -8.14 -0.94 -7.22
CA GLU A 205 -6.90 -1.57 -7.72
C GLU A 205 -5.80 -0.54 -7.99
N ILE A 206 -6.19 0.71 -8.28
CA ILE A 206 -5.27 1.79 -8.66
C ILE A 206 -5.05 2.78 -7.51
N HIS A 207 -6.07 3.03 -6.68
CA HIS A 207 -6.05 4.09 -5.68
C HIS A 207 -5.97 3.56 -4.25
N GLU A 208 -5.01 4.09 -3.49
CA GLU A 208 -4.91 3.85 -2.06
C GLU A 208 -5.86 4.76 -1.27
N LYS A 209 -7.04 4.22 -0.94
CA LYS A 209 -8.10 4.90 -0.16
C LYS A 209 -7.66 5.17 1.29
N ILE A 210 -7.80 6.42 1.72
CA ILE A 210 -7.63 6.85 3.11
C ILE A 210 -8.99 6.97 3.79
N THR A 211 -9.90 7.74 3.19
CA THR A 211 -11.28 7.86 3.65
C THR A 211 -12.20 8.16 2.47
N SER A 212 -13.50 7.97 2.65
CA SER A 212 -14.47 8.17 1.57
C SER A 212 -15.75 8.79 2.09
N GLN A 213 -16.34 9.68 1.28
CA GLN A 213 -17.72 10.12 1.38
C GLN A 213 -18.51 9.59 0.16
N VAL A 214 -19.78 9.97 0.06
CA VAL A 214 -20.68 9.52 -1.02
C VAL A 214 -20.15 9.97 -2.38
N GLU A 215 -19.77 11.24 -2.52
CA GLU A 215 -19.40 11.84 -3.81
C GLU A 215 -17.89 11.80 -4.10
N TRP A 216 -17.05 11.72 -3.07
CA TRP A 216 -15.59 11.78 -3.21
C TRP A 216 -14.87 10.76 -2.34
N VAL A 217 -13.64 10.45 -2.73
CA VAL A 217 -12.71 9.59 -1.98
C VAL A 217 -11.40 10.34 -1.77
N LEU A 218 -10.95 10.43 -0.52
CA LEU A 218 -9.63 10.93 -0.19
C LEU A 218 -8.66 9.76 -0.34
N VAL A 219 -7.73 9.90 -1.27
CA VAL A 219 -6.73 8.90 -1.60
C VAL A 219 -5.35 9.48 -1.33
N LYS A 220 -4.33 8.63 -1.13
CA LYS A 220 -2.94 9.10 -1.32
C LYS A 220 -2.80 9.64 -2.74
N THR A 221 -1.93 10.63 -2.96
CA THR A 221 -1.67 11.20 -4.29
C THR A 221 -1.56 10.07 -5.32
N PRO A 222 -2.40 10.03 -6.37
CA PRO A 222 -2.33 9.02 -7.39
C PRO A 222 -0.97 9.07 -8.10
N VAL A 223 -0.26 7.94 -8.11
CA VAL A 223 0.98 7.75 -8.88
C VAL A 223 0.75 6.53 -9.75
N ILE A 224 0.19 6.77 -10.94
CA ILE A 224 -0.21 5.73 -11.87
C ILE A 224 0.94 5.51 -12.85
N CYS A 225 1.50 4.32 -12.85
CA CYS A 225 2.53 3.91 -13.80
C CYS A 225 1.92 3.03 -14.89
N TRP A 226 2.32 3.27 -16.14
CA TRP A 226 1.92 2.47 -17.29
C TRP A 226 3.16 2.18 -18.14
N ASP A 227 3.41 0.92 -18.44
CA ASP A 227 4.56 0.43 -19.20
C ASP A 227 4.09 -0.10 -20.56
N TYR A 228 4.61 0.49 -21.64
CA TYR A 228 4.25 0.11 -23.01
C TYR A 228 4.47 -1.37 -23.33
N TYR A 229 5.43 -2.03 -22.69
CA TYR A 229 5.74 -3.44 -22.96
C TYR A 229 4.85 -4.42 -22.20
N VAL A 230 4.09 -3.94 -21.21
CA VAL A 230 3.25 -4.77 -20.34
C VAL A 230 1.77 -4.43 -20.50
N ASP A 231 1.46 -3.14 -20.64
CA ASP A 231 0.11 -2.61 -20.51
C ASP A 231 -0.50 -2.24 -21.88
N SER A 232 -1.84 -2.15 -21.91
CA SER A 232 -2.58 -1.88 -23.15
C SER A 232 -2.88 -0.39 -23.34
N THR A 233 -2.78 0.10 -24.57
CA THR A 233 -3.19 1.47 -24.93
C THR A 233 -4.70 1.71 -24.81
N GLU A 234 -5.51 0.65 -24.72
CA GLU A 234 -6.96 0.75 -24.49
C GLU A 234 -7.29 1.37 -23.12
N GLU A 235 -6.36 1.37 -22.18
CA GLU A 235 -6.52 1.99 -20.86
C GLU A 235 -6.60 3.52 -20.91
N PHE A 236 -6.32 4.12 -22.08
CA PHE A 236 -6.49 5.55 -22.35
C PHE A 236 -7.81 5.88 -23.07
N GLU A 237 -8.73 4.93 -23.14
CA GLU A 237 -10.10 5.11 -23.66
C GLU A 237 -11.14 4.84 -22.56
N PHE A 238 -12.36 5.38 -22.76
CA PHE A 238 -13.49 5.06 -21.89
C PHE A 238 -13.96 3.63 -22.17
N LYS A 239 -13.98 2.78 -21.14
CA LYS A 239 -14.43 1.39 -21.26
C LYS A 239 -15.84 1.25 -20.69
N LYS A 240 -16.81 0.83 -21.50
CA LYS A 240 -18.17 0.54 -21.01
C LYS A 240 -18.11 -0.72 -20.14
N VAL A 241 -18.59 -0.62 -18.90
CA VAL A 241 -18.60 -1.74 -17.93
C VAL A 241 -20.01 -2.31 -17.84
N GLU A 242 -21.01 -1.45 -17.68
CA GLU A 242 -22.43 -1.82 -17.63
C GLU A 242 -23.26 -0.83 -18.47
N ASP A 243 -24.58 -0.99 -18.48
CA ASP A 243 -25.42 -0.01 -19.16
C ASP A 243 -25.29 1.37 -18.48
N LYS A 244 -24.97 2.38 -19.29
CA LYS A 244 -24.67 3.75 -18.86
C LYS A 244 -23.51 3.90 -17.86
N VAL A 245 -22.74 2.85 -17.53
CA VAL A 245 -21.58 2.92 -16.62
C VAL A 245 -20.28 2.67 -17.38
N TYR A 246 -19.31 3.56 -17.21
CA TYR A 246 -18.02 3.53 -17.88
C TYR A 246 -16.88 3.61 -16.88
N SER A 247 -15.82 2.84 -17.08
CA SER A 247 -14.54 3.05 -16.41
C SER A 247 -13.79 4.18 -17.09
N ALA A 248 -13.27 5.11 -16.30
CA ALA A 248 -12.49 6.22 -16.81
C ALA A 248 -11.12 5.76 -17.35
N PRO A 249 -10.58 6.44 -18.38
CA PRO A 249 -9.19 6.23 -18.79
C PRO A 249 -8.19 6.62 -17.71
N LEU A 250 -6.97 6.06 -17.75
CA LEU A 250 -5.94 6.25 -16.70
C LEU A 250 -5.64 7.71 -16.38
N PHE A 251 -5.59 8.59 -17.38
CA PHE A 251 -5.29 10.00 -17.14
C PHE A 251 -6.39 10.74 -16.35
N LEU A 252 -7.63 10.24 -16.35
CA LEU A 252 -8.71 10.73 -15.47
C LEU A 252 -8.62 10.09 -14.07
N LYS A 253 -8.12 8.86 -13.97
CA LYS A 253 -7.83 8.22 -12.68
C LYS A 253 -6.63 8.90 -11.98
N ALA A 254 -5.67 9.44 -12.73
CA ALA A 254 -4.54 10.22 -12.21
C ALA A 254 -4.92 11.64 -11.71
N TYR A 255 -6.18 11.86 -11.31
CA TYR A 255 -6.71 13.18 -10.94
C TYR A 255 -5.92 13.83 -9.80
N HIS A 256 -5.45 15.06 -10.03
CA HIS A 256 -4.51 15.80 -9.16
C HIS A 256 -3.18 15.11 -8.85
N GLY A 257 -2.91 13.95 -9.45
CA GLY A 257 -1.70 13.15 -9.24
C GLY A 257 -0.77 13.15 -10.45
N TYR A 258 -0.07 12.03 -10.61
CA TYR A 258 0.95 11.81 -11.64
C TYR A 258 0.60 10.57 -12.47
N LEU A 259 0.70 10.73 -13.79
CA LEU A 259 0.65 9.65 -14.77
C LEU A 259 2.05 9.48 -15.37
N ILE A 260 2.68 8.36 -15.05
CA ILE A 260 4.04 8.01 -15.49
C ILE A 260 3.91 6.99 -16.60
N LEU A 261 4.48 7.30 -17.76
CA LEU A 261 4.46 6.44 -18.93
C LEU A 261 5.89 6.00 -19.27
N SER A 262 6.16 4.70 -19.23
CA SER A 262 7.45 4.12 -19.57
C SER A 262 7.47 3.68 -21.04
N GLU A 263 8.41 4.26 -21.81
CA GLU A 263 8.58 4.08 -23.25
C GLU A 263 7.29 4.21 -24.09
N PRO A 264 6.43 5.22 -23.87
CA PRO A 264 5.14 5.30 -24.54
C PRO A 264 5.25 5.57 -26.04
N PRO A 265 4.27 5.13 -26.85
CA PRO A 265 4.16 5.58 -28.23
C PRO A 265 4.04 7.11 -28.31
N VAL A 266 4.77 7.72 -29.25
CA VAL A 266 4.76 9.19 -29.46
C VAL A 266 3.36 9.74 -29.70
N GLU A 267 2.50 8.99 -30.40
CA GLU A 267 1.11 9.38 -30.68
C GLU A 267 0.24 9.42 -29.42
N LEU A 268 0.49 8.55 -28.44
CA LEU A 268 -0.19 8.57 -27.14
C LEU A 268 0.19 9.84 -26.37
N VAL A 269 1.48 10.16 -26.30
CA VAL A 269 1.97 11.39 -25.64
C VAL A 269 1.38 12.64 -26.32
N LYS A 270 1.37 12.69 -27.66
CA LYS A 270 0.70 13.76 -28.42
C LYS A 270 -0.79 13.88 -28.07
N LYS A 271 -1.52 12.76 -27.99
CA LYS A 271 -2.95 12.73 -27.62
C LYS A 271 -3.14 13.34 -26.23
N LEU A 272 -2.37 12.91 -25.23
CA LEU A 272 -2.47 13.40 -23.85
C LEU A 272 -2.11 14.88 -23.72
N LYS A 273 -1.04 15.34 -24.38
CA LYS A 273 -0.69 16.77 -24.39
C LYS A 273 -1.76 17.64 -25.03
N ARG A 274 -2.40 17.18 -26.12
CA ARG A 274 -3.55 17.89 -26.73
C ARG A 274 -4.75 17.95 -25.78
N ILE A 275 -5.01 16.89 -25.03
CA ILE A 275 -6.09 16.84 -24.02
C ILE A 275 -5.78 17.83 -22.90
N LYS A 276 -4.56 17.82 -22.36
CA LYS A 276 -4.10 18.77 -21.34
C LYS A 276 -4.17 20.22 -21.80
N HIS A 277 -3.68 20.53 -23.00
CA HIS A 277 -3.73 21.88 -23.57
C HIS A 277 -5.17 22.40 -23.72
N ARG A 278 -6.13 21.52 -24.04
CA ARG A 278 -7.56 21.88 -24.07
C ARG A 278 -8.18 22.05 -22.68
N GLY A 279 -7.59 21.45 -21.65
CA GLY A 279 -8.11 21.40 -20.28
C GLY A 279 -9.28 20.41 -20.08
N TYR A 280 -9.68 19.67 -21.11
CA TYR A 280 -10.76 18.68 -21.01
C TYR A 280 -10.63 17.54 -22.03
N VAL A 281 -11.20 16.39 -21.69
CA VAL A 281 -11.46 15.29 -22.62
C VAL A 281 -12.93 15.31 -23.06
N LYS A 282 -13.18 14.83 -24.27
CA LYS A 282 -14.53 14.69 -24.82
C LYS A 282 -15.05 13.27 -24.53
N PHE A 283 -16.17 13.19 -23.85
CA PHE A 283 -16.93 11.95 -23.65
C PHE A 283 -18.12 11.91 -24.62
N PRO A 284 -18.18 10.94 -25.55
CA PRO A 284 -19.26 10.85 -26.53
C PRO A 284 -20.52 10.19 -25.95
N ILE A 285 -21.68 10.80 -26.17
CA ILE A 285 -23.00 10.20 -25.90
C ILE A 285 -23.84 10.37 -27.17
N GLY A 286 -24.00 9.28 -27.92
CA GLY A 286 -24.60 9.32 -29.26
C GLY A 286 -23.83 10.27 -30.18
N VAL A 287 -24.51 11.30 -30.70
CA VAL A 287 -23.90 12.33 -31.57
C VAL A 287 -23.33 13.53 -30.79
N LYS A 288 -23.61 13.64 -29.48
CA LYS A 288 -23.16 14.77 -28.65
C LYS A 288 -21.84 14.45 -27.95
N GLN A 289 -21.05 15.48 -27.69
CA GLN A 289 -19.78 15.38 -26.95
C GLN A 289 -19.83 16.25 -25.70
N TYR A 290 -19.57 15.64 -24.56
CA TYR A 290 -19.53 16.32 -23.26
C TYR A 290 -18.09 16.53 -22.83
N LYS A 291 -17.81 17.66 -22.19
CA LYS A 291 -16.46 18.04 -21.78
C LYS A 291 -16.25 17.64 -20.33
N ILE A 292 -15.24 16.82 -20.07
CA ILE A 292 -14.82 16.43 -18.73
C ILE A 292 -13.48 17.09 -18.44
N PRO A 293 -13.36 17.92 -17.40
CA PRO A 293 -12.10 18.58 -17.07
C PRO A 293 -11.03 17.55 -16.73
N VAL A 294 -9.80 17.82 -17.13
CA VAL A 294 -8.64 16.97 -16.83
C VAL A 294 -7.66 17.72 -15.95
N ASN A 295 -7.09 17.05 -14.95
CA ASN A 295 -6.03 17.60 -14.12
C ASN A 295 -5.12 16.47 -13.63
N PHE A 296 -3.96 16.31 -14.26
CA PHE A 296 -2.95 15.32 -13.91
C PHE A 296 -1.59 15.83 -14.39
N THR A 297 -0.50 15.39 -13.76
CA THR A 297 0.88 15.66 -14.21
C THR A 297 1.36 14.51 -15.10
N LEU A 298 1.86 14.79 -16.30
CA LEU A 298 2.38 13.76 -17.21
C LEU A 298 3.90 13.63 -17.04
N ILE A 299 4.37 12.43 -16.75
CA ILE A 299 5.80 12.09 -16.76
C ILE A 299 6.03 11.04 -17.84
N VAL A 300 6.92 11.33 -18.79
CA VAL A 300 7.35 10.36 -19.80
C VAL A 300 8.75 9.88 -19.44
N GLU A 301 8.91 8.59 -19.25
CA GLU A 301 10.19 7.93 -19.08
C GLU A 301 10.64 7.30 -20.40
N THR A 302 11.88 7.55 -20.80
CA THR A 302 12.47 6.93 -21.98
C THR A 302 13.99 6.88 -21.90
N LYS A 303 14.62 5.98 -22.65
CA LYS A 303 16.05 6.00 -22.95
C LYS A 303 16.38 6.83 -24.19
N GLU A 304 15.40 7.02 -25.07
CA GLU A 304 15.59 7.61 -26.39
C GLU A 304 14.82 8.94 -26.51
N ALA A 305 15.36 9.98 -25.88
CA ALA A 305 14.77 11.33 -25.86
C ALA A 305 14.47 11.87 -27.28
N ASP A 306 15.28 11.46 -28.25
CA ASP A 306 15.19 11.88 -29.65
C ASP A 306 13.85 11.56 -30.30
N LYS A 307 13.18 10.48 -29.89
CA LYS A 307 11.83 10.11 -30.34
C LYS A 307 10.79 11.22 -30.08
N TYR A 308 11.07 12.10 -29.12
CA TYR A 308 10.17 13.15 -28.66
C TYR A 308 10.67 14.56 -29.00
N LYS A 309 11.66 14.72 -29.89
CA LYS A 309 12.27 16.02 -30.28
C LYS A 309 11.27 17.10 -30.75
N GLY A 310 10.04 16.75 -31.13
CA GLY A 310 8.98 17.69 -31.50
C GLY A 310 7.92 17.96 -30.41
N LEU A 311 8.11 17.43 -29.19
CA LEU A 311 7.20 17.63 -28.07
C LEU A 311 7.86 18.49 -26.99
N GLU A 312 7.15 19.53 -26.56
CA GLU A 312 7.61 20.44 -25.53
C GLU A 312 7.33 19.88 -24.14
N PHE A 313 8.37 19.76 -23.32
CA PHE A 313 8.28 19.41 -21.91
C PHE A 313 8.94 20.52 -21.10
N PRO A 314 8.19 21.21 -20.22
CA PRO A 314 8.74 22.23 -19.34
C PRO A 314 9.89 21.72 -18.47
N VAL A 315 9.79 20.47 -18.00
CA VAL A 315 10.82 19.82 -17.18
C VAL A 315 11.49 18.70 -17.97
N ARG A 316 12.83 18.73 -17.99
CA ARG A 316 13.65 17.67 -18.58
C ARG A 316 14.67 17.21 -17.56
N ILE A 317 14.60 15.93 -17.19
CA ILE A 317 15.52 15.31 -16.24
C ILE A 317 16.32 14.25 -16.99
N LYS A 318 17.62 14.15 -16.71
CA LYS A 318 18.49 13.12 -17.28
C LYS A 318 19.12 12.30 -16.16
N PHE A 319 18.95 10.99 -16.22
CA PHE A 319 19.69 10.01 -15.43
C PHE A 319 20.66 9.30 -16.36
N PRO A 320 21.88 9.84 -16.54
CA PRO A 320 22.89 9.24 -17.42
C PRO A 320 23.34 7.88 -16.88
N ILE A 321 23.92 7.05 -17.75
CA ILE A 321 24.66 5.86 -17.30
C ILE A 321 25.68 6.22 -16.20
N PHE A 322 25.97 5.27 -15.33
CA PHE A 322 26.88 5.51 -14.21
C PHE A 322 28.31 5.73 -14.69
N ASP A 323 28.94 6.77 -14.15
CA ASP A 323 30.37 7.00 -14.29
C ASP A 323 31.18 6.07 -13.38
N GLU A 324 32.50 6.13 -13.48
CA GLU A 324 33.39 5.27 -12.71
C GLU A 324 33.30 5.52 -11.19
N GLU A 325 33.02 6.75 -10.76
CA GLU A 325 32.93 7.09 -9.34
C GLU A 325 31.65 6.55 -8.73
N MET A 326 30.51 6.73 -9.40
CA MET A 326 29.23 6.16 -9.02
C MET A 326 29.34 4.63 -8.96
N LEU A 327 29.88 3.99 -10.00
CA LEU A 327 30.07 2.54 -10.02
C LEU A 327 30.93 2.06 -8.86
N LYS A 328 32.03 2.75 -8.56
CA LYS A 328 32.89 2.38 -7.42
C LYS A 328 32.13 2.43 -6.09
N LYS A 329 31.33 3.47 -5.85
CA LYS A 329 30.47 3.58 -4.66
C LYS A 329 29.48 2.42 -4.57
N PHE A 330 28.79 2.11 -5.68
CA PHE A 330 27.82 1.02 -5.72
C PHE A 330 28.45 -0.36 -5.55
N PHE A 331 29.61 -0.61 -6.16
CA PHE A 331 30.31 -1.88 -5.99
C PHE A 331 30.77 -2.10 -4.55
N LEU A 332 31.30 -1.05 -3.92
CA LEU A 332 31.69 -1.11 -2.51
C LEU A 332 30.47 -1.36 -1.61
N LYS A 333 29.35 -0.69 -1.88
CA LYS A 333 28.12 -0.82 -1.09
C LYS A 333 27.46 -2.19 -1.24
N GLU A 334 27.29 -2.67 -2.47
CA GLU A 334 26.54 -3.90 -2.77
C GLU A 334 27.37 -5.17 -2.54
N PHE A 335 28.69 -5.10 -2.77
CA PHE A 335 29.56 -6.29 -2.72
C PHE A 335 30.64 -6.21 -1.64
N GLY A 336 30.83 -5.06 -0.98
CA GLY A 336 31.92 -4.86 -0.01
C GLY A 336 33.30 -4.78 -0.66
N ILE A 337 33.37 -4.54 -1.98
CA ILE A 337 34.61 -4.62 -2.76
C ILE A 337 34.94 -3.27 -3.38
N GLU A 338 36.16 -2.80 -3.14
CA GLU A 338 36.69 -1.63 -3.81
C GLU A 338 37.29 -2.02 -5.17
N CYS A 339 36.59 -1.68 -6.26
CA CYS A 339 37.06 -1.94 -7.62
C CYS A 339 37.97 -0.82 -8.12
N SER A 340 38.99 -1.19 -8.91
CA SER A 340 39.82 -0.19 -9.59
C SER A 340 39.05 0.46 -10.74
N THR A 341 39.31 1.75 -10.96
CA THR A 341 38.68 2.51 -12.06
C THR A 341 39.06 1.97 -13.44
N SER A 342 40.21 1.28 -13.58
CA SER A 342 40.64 0.64 -14.82
C SER A 342 39.70 -0.48 -15.28
N ILE A 343 39.21 -1.29 -14.34
CA ILE A 343 38.26 -2.38 -14.60
C ILE A 343 36.89 -1.80 -14.96
N LEU A 344 36.43 -0.82 -14.20
CA LEU A 344 35.13 -0.18 -14.44
C LEU A 344 35.07 0.54 -15.79
N LYS A 345 36.20 1.09 -16.25
CA LYS A 345 36.33 1.72 -17.57
C LYS A 345 36.12 0.77 -18.75
N GLN A 346 36.38 -0.52 -18.56
CA GLN A 346 36.23 -1.52 -19.62
C GLN A 346 34.78 -1.96 -19.80
N LEU A 347 33.89 -1.68 -18.83
CA LEU A 347 32.46 -1.95 -18.96
C LEU A 347 31.86 -1.03 -20.03
N SER A 348 31.17 -1.62 -21.02
CA SER A 348 30.34 -0.88 -21.97
C SER A 348 29.14 -0.24 -21.24
N GLY A 349 28.52 0.76 -21.87
CA GLY A 349 27.43 1.53 -21.23
C GLY A 349 26.24 0.67 -20.78
N GLU A 350 25.97 -0.44 -21.45
CA GLU A 350 24.87 -1.36 -21.10
C GLU A 350 25.08 -2.09 -19.75
N TYR A 351 26.32 -2.17 -19.29
CA TYR A 351 26.68 -2.76 -18.00
C TYR A 351 26.88 -1.71 -16.89
N ARG A 352 26.71 -0.42 -17.21
CA ARG A 352 26.85 0.71 -16.28
C ARG A 352 25.50 1.26 -15.83
N THR A 353 24.54 0.37 -15.61
CA THR A 353 23.16 0.71 -15.24
C THR A 353 22.77 0.06 -13.91
N MET A 354 21.73 0.59 -13.26
CA MET A 354 21.20 0.00 -12.02
C MET A 354 20.66 -1.41 -12.26
N LYS A 355 20.04 -1.64 -13.42
CA LYS A 355 19.56 -2.96 -13.83
C LYS A 355 20.71 -3.96 -13.99
N ALA A 356 21.80 -3.56 -14.64
CA ALA A 356 22.99 -4.40 -14.77
C ALA A 356 23.59 -4.74 -13.40
N LEU A 357 23.70 -3.76 -12.50
CA LEU A 357 24.19 -3.98 -11.14
C LEU A 357 23.31 -4.97 -10.36
N LYS A 358 21.98 -4.82 -10.42
CA LYS A 358 21.02 -5.75 -9.78
C LYS A 358 21.15 -7.17 -10.36
N ASN A 359 21.32 -7.30 -11.68
CA ASN A 359 21.55 -8.59 -12.32
C ASN A 359 22.88 -9.23 -11.87
N LEU A 360 23.95 -8.44 -11.81
CA LEU A 360 25.26 -8.87 -11.32
C LEU A 360 25.17 -9.37 -9.88
N LYS A 361 24.49 -8.62 -9.00
CA LYS A 361 24.25 -9.02 -7.60
C LYS A 361 23.57 -10.36 -7.50
N ARG A 362 22.46 -10.53 -8.23
CA ARG A 362 21.71 -11.79 -8.26
C ARG A 362 22.56 -12.95 -8.78
N LEU A 363 23.46 -12.70 -9.74
CA LEU A 363 24.37 -13.71 -10.25
C LEU A 363 25.42 -14.12 -9.22
N VAL A 364 26.05 -13.14 -8.54
CA VAL A 364 27.03 -13.39 -7.47
C VAL A 364 26.40 -14.19 -6.32
N GLU A 365 25.20 -13.82 -5.88
CA GLU A 365 24.45 -14.56 -4.85
C GLU A 365 24.21 -16.01 -5.24
N LYS A 366 23.80 -16.26 -6.49
CA LYS A 366 23.62 -17.62 -7.02
C LYS A 366 24.92 -18.41 -7.07
N LEU A 367 26.04 -17.77 -7.44
CA LEU A 367 27.34 -18.42 -7.47
C LEU A 367 27.85 -18.74 -6.06
N LYS A 368 27.58 -17.86 -5.08
CA LYS A 368 27.94 -18.06 -3.67
C LYS A 368 27.16 -19.22 -3.04
N LEU A 369 25.88 -19.38 -3.38
CA LEU A 369 25.08 -20.54 -2.96
C LEU A 369 25.65 -21.86 -3.49
N ARG A 370 26.22 -21.87 -4.69
CA ARG A 370 26.84 -23.05 -5.31
C ARG A 370 28.28 -23.29 -4.86
N ASN A 371 28.98 -22.23 -4.48
CA ASN A 371 30.39 -22.27 -4.06
C ASN A 371 30.58 -21.47 -2.76
N PRO A 372 30.11 -21.98 -1.61
CA PRO A 372 30.12 -21.23 -0.35
C PRO A 372 31.54 -20.83 0.10
N GLU A 373 32.52 -21.67 -0.21
CA GLU A 373 33.93 -21.50 0.18
C GLU A 373 34.67 -20.40 -0.59
N ARG A 374 34.15 -19.98 -1.76
CA ARG A 374 34.82 -18.97 -2.58
C ARG A 374 34.58 -17.56 -2.06
N GLU A 375 35.61 -16.72 -2.11
CA GLU A 375 35.50 -15.32 -1.73
C GLU A 375 34.58 -14.54 -2.68
N THR A 376 33.90 -13.53 -2.15
CA THR A 376 32.99 -12.67 -2.94
C THR A 376 33.72 -12.00 -4.11
N SER A 377 34.99 -11.66 -3.94
CA SER A 377 35.87 -11.07 -4.95
C SER A 377 36.05 -11.97 -6.18
N GLU A 378 36.32 -13.26 -5.97
CA GLU A 378 36.48 -14.26 -7.04
C GLU A 378 35.15 -14.54 -7.76
N LEU A 379 34.06 -14.60 -6.99
CA LEU A 379 32.73 -14.80 -7.53
C LEU A 379 32.26 -13.60 -8.35
N LEU A 380 32.58 -12.38 -7.92
CA LEU A 380 32.29 -11.16 -8.65
C LEU A 380 33.05 -11.10 -9.98
N LYS A 381 34.34 -11.44 -10.01
CA LYS A 381 35.11 -11.55 -11.26
C LYS A 381 34.49 -12.57 -12.21
N THR A 382 34.15 -13.75 -11.70
CA THR A 382 33.48 -14.80 -12.48
C THR A 382 32.14 -14.30 -13.02
N ALA A 383 31.35 -13.62 -12.20
CA ALA A 383 30.05 -13.07 -12.60
C ALA A 383 30.18 -11.98 -13.67
N LEU A 384 31.20 -11.11 -13.57
CA LEU A 384 31.50 -10.09 -14.58
C LEU A 384 31.86 -10.73 -15.92
N VAL A 385 32.73 -11.75 -15.93
CA VAL A 385 33.08 -12.50 -17.15
C VAL A 385 31.84 -13.14 -17.79
N ILE A 386 30.99 -13.79 -16.98
CA ILE A 386 29.73 -14.37 -17.47
C ILE A 386 28.80 -13.31 -18.06
N MET A 387 28.70 -12.15 -17.40
CA MET A 387 27.79 -11.06 -17.80
C MET A 387 28.23 -10.37 -19.08
N ILE A 388 29.53 -10.22 -19.28
CA ILE A 388 30.15 -9.57 -20.45
C ILE A 388 30.27 -10.53 -21.64
N GLY A 389 30.41 -11.84 -21.40
CA GLY A 389 30.67 -12.85 -22.43
C GLY A 389 32.16 -13.04 -22.72
N GLU A 390 32.54 -14.25 -23.15
CA GLU A 390 33.93 -14.73 -23.25
C GLU A 390 34.83 -13.99 -24.29
N ASP A 391 34.33 -13.00 -25.04
CA ASP A 391 35.13 -12.25 -26.04
C ASP A 391 35.99 -11.12 -25.45
N HIS A 392 36.02 -10.96 -24.12
CA HIS A 392 36.90 -10.04 -23.40
C HIS A 392 37.86 -10.81 -22.46
N GLU A 393 38.64 -11.75 -23.01
CA GLU A 393 39.77 -12.40 -22.33
C GLU A 393 40.90 -11.40 -22.03
N SER A 394 40.76 -10.60 -20.97
CA SER A 394 41.87 -9.94 -20.28
C SER A 394 41.45 -9.49 -18.88
N TYR A 395 40.85 -10.40 -18.10
CA TYR A 395 40.44 -10.20 -16.71
C TYR A 395 41.15 -11.14 -15.74
#